data_AF-A0AAV2TC22-F1
#
_entry.id   AF-A0AAV2TC22-F1
#
_cell.length_a   1.000
_cell.length_b   1.000
_cell.length_c   1.000
_cell.angle_alpha   90.00
_cell.angle_beta   90.00
_cell.angle_gamma   90.00
#
_symmetry.space_group_name_H-M   'P 1'
#
loop_
_entity.id
_entity.type
_entity.pdbx_description
1 polymer ?
#
loop_
_entity_poly.entity_id
_entity_poly.type
_entity_poly.pdbx_seq_one_letter_code
_entity_poly.pdbx_strand_id
1 'polypeptide(L)'
;MRGVSSAKLPKIEYRTIRTVEKVLLAYTDRVLADFPSYKSDGRVACILVNNTQQLRVQLEKVYEQMAHESLEDRTNDRLTALQGRLNEAVDKLVSQLTDQFEPGVRTHVRECGRLLQKCKPSYGNNVANRVSKEDEANECLRPLMDHFESVLSVLATTCDKAVLKRVLKLAMGALLSSNTPSKLIGGAQNLLSHVGSQVVPGKILPDTSKEPERGLTPYQCELLDLCLDTIRTYFHAGGRGLKRSFLDRSQELHSLRQVLALYSQATDELLRDFVAIQTAQDNYANDDPVGFITIQVEIFKHPGTGEYKVNVKIHTASDLNWSLATGVFRPFVEVYIFGPLLADRKRKASTKSKSVTTMPTYNETFVFYLSNQGDPEWYELHLAVKDYCFGRTDRLVGVTVLSLSRALNFGATPIKLPLGRRLYFTETGLTVLRVLSQRVHTDEVAREFVRAKFECRPSAETETPVHTIPE
;
A
#
# COMPACT_ATOMS: atom_id res chain seq x y z
N MET A 1 2.11 58.77 -52.76
CA MET A 1 1.86 57.82 -51.65
C MET A 1 0.92 56.73 -52.15
N ARG A 2 1.45 55.55 -52.52
CA ARG A 2 0.61 54.39 -52.87
C ARG A 2 0.17 53.72 -51.57
N GLY A 3 -1.12 53.81 -51.24
CA GLY A 3 -1.72 53.07 -50.14
C GLY A 3 -1.65 51.57 -50.42
N VAL A 4 -0.90 50.84 -49.59
CA VAL A 4 -0.96 49.38 -49.54
C VAL A 4 -2.31 49.02 -48.91
N SER A 5 -3.18 48.40 -49.71
CA SER A 5 -4.49 47.89 -49.30
C SER A 5 -4.41 47.07 -48.01
N SER A 6 -5.17 47.47 -46.97
CA SER A 6 -5.21 46.79 -45.66
C SER A 6 -5.68 45.33 -45.73
N ALA A 7 -6.30 44.90 -46.84
CA ALA A 7 -6.68 43.50 -47.08
C ALA A 7 -5.50 42.59 -47.50
N LYS A 8 -4.32 43.15 -47.80
CA LYS A 8 -3.12 42.38 -48.18
C LYS A 8 -2.26 41.97 -46.99
N LEU A 9 -2.21 42.75 -45.91
CA LEU A 9 -1.44 42.42 -44.70
C LEU A 9 -1.86 41.07 -44.07
N PRO A 10 -3.15 40.81 -43.79
CA PRO A 10 -3.59 39.57 -43.15
C PRO A 10 -3.32 38.32 -44.01
N LYS A 11 -3.44 38.47 -45.34
CA LYS A 11 -3.15 37.39 -46.31
C LYS A 11 -1.65 37.10 -46.44
N ILE A 12 -0.79 38.10 -46.24
CA ILE A 12 0.67 37.93 -46.23
C ILE A 12 1.08 37.22 -44.93
N GLU A 13 0.56 37.67 -43.79
CA GLU A 13 0.77 37.04 -42.46
C GLU A 13 0.36 35.57 -42.46
N TYR A 14 -0.84 35.24 -42.95
CA TYR A 14 -1.33 33.87 -43.02
C TYR A 14 -0.47 32.96 -43.92
N ARG A 15 0.06 33.49 -45.03
CA ARG A 15 0.96 32.76 -45.94
C ARG A 15 2.33 32.54 -45.30
N THR A 16 2.88 33.56 -44.63
CA THR A 16 4.15 33.46 -43.91
C THR A 16 4.06 32.42 -42.81
N ILE A 17 2.99 32.42 -42.01
CA ILE A 17 2.77 31.46 -40.92
C ILE A 17 2.65 30.03 -41.45
N ARG A 18 1.99 29.83 -42.60
CA ARG A 18 1.94 28.51 -43.25
C ARG A 18 3.31 28.01 -43.68
N THR A 19 4.21 28.90 -44.10
CA THR A 19 5.59 28.54 -44.46
C THR A 19 6.39 28.20 -43.20
N VAL A 20 6.30 29.03 -42.16
CA VAL A 20 6.94 28.77 -40.85
C VAL A 20 6.50 27.42 -40.29
N GLU A 21 5.20 27.13 -40.30
CA GLU A 21 4.64 25.84 -39.86
C GLU A 21 5.29 24.67 -40.59
N LYS A 22 5.35 24.72 -41.93
CA LYS A 22 5.97 23.63 -42.73
C LYS A 22 7.44 23.45 -42.40
N VAL A 23 8.20 24.54 -42.24
CA VAL A 23 9.64 24.49 -41.96
C VAL A 23 9.91 23.93 -40.56
N LEU A 24 9.19 24.44 -39.54
CA LEU A 24 9.37 23.99 -38.16
C LEU A 24 8.97 22.52 -37.98
N LEU A 25 7.87 22.10 -38.62
CA LEU A 25 7.47 20.69 -38.59
C LEU A 25 8.45 19.80 -39.34
N ALA A 26 8.93 20.20 -40.52
CA ALA A 26 9.93 19.42 -41.25
C ALA A 26 11.24 19.26 -40.44
N TYR A 27 11.69 20.31 -39.76
CA TYR A 27 12.83 20.21 -38.84
C TYR A 27 12.53 19.22 -37.71
N THR A 28 11.37 19.36 -37.07
CA THR A 28 10.98 18.55 -35.91
C THR A 28 10.84 17.06 -36.27
N ASP A 29 10.20 16.76 -37.40
CA ASP A 29 10.03 15.40 -37.92
C ASP A 29 11.40 14.77 -38.25
N ARG A 30 12.32 15.55 -38.82
CA ARG A 30 13.69 15.11 -39.10
C ARG A 30 14.46 14.80 -37.81
N VAL A 31 14.41 15.70 -36.82
CA VAL A 31 15.05 15.49 -35.52
C VAL A 31 14.47 14.25 -34.83
N LEU A 32 13.15 14.08 -34.80
CA LEU A 32 12.51 12.91 -34.21
C LEU A 32 12.92 11.60 -34.89
N ALA A 33 13.06 11.59 -36.21
CA ALA A 33 13.47 10.42 -36.97
C ALA A 33 14.94 10.02 -36.68
N ASP A 34 15.84 10.99 -36.57
CA ASP A 34 17.27 10.72 -36.35
C ASP A 34 17.65 10.61 -34.87
N PHE A 35 16.82 11.09 -33.95
CA PHE A 35 17.12 11.14 -32.52
C PHE A 35 17.62 9.80 -31.93
N PRO A 36 17.06 8.63 -32.27
CA PRO A 36 17.55 7.34 -31.78
C PRO A 36 19.04 7.09 -32.04
N SER A 37 19.58 7.60 -33.15
CA SER A 37 21.00 7.43 -33.51
C SER A 37 21.95 8.28 -32.66
N TYR A 38 21.45 9.36 -32.05
CA TYR A 38 22.23 10.27 -31.21
C TYR A 38 22.07 10.02 -29.71
N LYS A 39 21.24 9.05 -29.32
CA LYS A 39 20.92 8.73 -27.92
C LYS A 39 22.16 8.38 -27.07
N SER A 40 23.20 7.82 -27.66
CA SER A 40 24.43 7.42 -26.97
C SER A 40 25.30 8.62 -26.56
N ASP A 41 25.18 9.76 -27.25
CA ASP A 41 25.85 11.00 -26.91
C ASP A 41 24.86 11.94 -26.20
N GLY A 42 24.89 11.90 -24.86
CA GLY A 42 24.00 12.69 -24.02
C GLY A 42 24.09 14.19 -24.29
N ARG A 43 25.25 14.71 -24.71
CA ARG A 43 25.42 16.14 -25.01
C ARG A 43 24.74 16.50 -26.33
N VAL A 44 24.95 15.71 -27.39
CA VAL A 44 24.30 15.93 -28.69
C VAL A 44 22.79 15.76 -28.57
N ALA A 45 22.33 14.72 -27.89
CA ALA A 45 20.90 14.51 -27.64
C ALA A 45 20.27 15.71 -26.91
N CYS A 46 20.92 16.26 -25.88
CA CYS A 46 20.46 17.47 -25.19
C CYS A 46 20.37 18.69 -26.10
N ILE A 47 21.37 18.92 -26.95
CA ILE A 47 21.38 20.04 -27.89
C ILE A 47 20.18 19.94 -28.85
N LEU A 48 19.86 18.74 -29.35
CA LEU A 48 18.70 18.54 -30.22
C LEU A 48 17.37 18.83 -29.51
N VAL A 49 17.25 18.43 -28.24
CA VAL A 49 16.05 18.74 -27.45
C VAL A 49 15.95 20.25 -27.15
N ASN A 50 17.06 20.89 -26.76
CA ASN A 50 17.12 22.33 -26.52
C ASN A 50 16.77 23.11 -27.79
N ASN A 51 17.30 22.72 -28.96
CA ASN A 51 16.98 23.36 -30.23
C ASN A 51 15.47 23.27 -30.53
N THR A 52 14.87 22.10 -30.35
CA THR A 52 13.42 21.91 -30.55
C THR A 52 12.60 22.73 -29.55
N GLN A 53 13.03 22.80 -28.29
CA GLN A 53 12.45 23.67 -27.27
C GLN A 53 12.59 25.16 -27.64
N GLN A 54 13.72 25.55 -28.21
CA GLN A 54 13.98 26.93 -28.63
C GLN A 54 13.10 27.33 -29.80
N LEU A 55 12.81 26.43 -30.76
CA LEU A 55 11.83 26.67 -31.81
C LEU A 55 10.46 27.03 -31.22
N ARG A 56 10.03 26.30 -30.18
CA ARG A 56 8.77 26.58 -29.48
C ARG A 56 8.76 27.97 -28.84
N VAL A 57 9.82 28.32 -28.10
CA VAL A 57 9.94 29.62 -27.42
C VAL A 57 10.02 30.78 -28.40
N GLN A 58 10.76 30.63 -29.50
CA GLN A 58 10.87 31.67 -30.52
C GLN A 58 9.55 31.84 -31.29
N LEU A 59 8.84 30.75 -31.56
CA LEU A 59 7.49 30.83 -32.13
C LEU A 59 6.51 31.56 -31.20
N GLU A 60 6.65 31.39 -29.88
CA GLU A 60 5.81 32.08 -28.89
C GLU A 60 6.08 33.59 -28.89
N LYS A 61 7.35 34.00 -28.94
CA LYS A 61 7.73 35.41 -29.09
C LYS A 61 7.23 36.04 -30.39
N VAL A 62 7.33 35.30 -31.50
CA VAL A 62 6.80 35.76 -32.80
C VAL A 62 5.28 35.91 -32.71
N TYR A 63 4.59 34.99 -32.03
CA TYR A 63 3.15 35.09 -31.79
C TYR A 63 2.79 36.31 -30.94
N GLU A 64 3.47 36.56 -29.81
CA GLU A 64 3.24 37.73 -28.95
C GLU A 64 3.44 39.05 -29.73
N GLN A 65 4.50 39.13 -30.55
CA GLN A 65 4.78 40.30 -31.38
C GLN A 65 3.68 40.56 -32.41
N MET A 66 3.16 39.51 -33.04
CA MET A 66 2.06 39.63 -34.02
C MET A 66 0.69 39.87 -33.36
N ALA A 67 0.47 39.36 -32.14
CA ALA A 67 -0.80 39.49 -31.43
C ALA A 67 -1.10 40.93 -30.97
N HIS A 68 -0.09 41.80 -30.89
CA HIS A 68 -0.28 43.24 -30.63
C HIS A 68 -1.06 43.97 -31.75
N GLU A 69 -1.20 43.38 -32.93
CA GLU A 69 -1.82 44.00 -34.12
C GLU A 69 -3.24 43.46 -34.45
N SER A 70 -3.87 42.66 -33.58
CA SER A 70 -5.15 41.96 -33.82
C SER A 70 -5.08 40.91 -34.93
N LEU A 71 -4.63 39.71 -34.59
CA LEU A 71 -4.58 38.55 -35.48
C LEU A 71 -5.99 37.99 -35.79
N GLU A 72 -6.19 37.52 -37.03
CA GLU A 72 -7.38 36.77 -37.44
C GLU A 72 -7.49 35.43 -36.69
N ASP A 73 -8.69 35.05 -36.23
CA ASP A 73 -8.94 33.84 -35.42
C ASP A 73 -8.35 32.57 -36.03
N ARG A 74 -8.51 32.39 -37.35
CA ARG A 74 -7.97 31.24 -38.09
C ARG A 74 -6.45 31.14 -38.02
N THR A 75 -5.77 32.28 -37.93
CA THR A 75 -4.31 32.35 -37.82
C THR A 75 -3.88 32.01 -36.39
N ASN A 76 -4.64 32.47 -35.41
CA ASN A 76 -4.42 32.17 -34.00
C ASN A 76 -4.58 30.67 -33.70
N ASP A 77 -5.65 30.04 -34.18
CA ASP A 77 -5.88 28.60 -34.03
C ASP A 77 -4.72 27.76 -34.58
N ARG A 78 -4.16 28.15 -35.74
CA ARG A 78 -3.04 27.45 -36.37
C ARG A 78 -1.74 27.61 -35.59
N LEU A 79 -1.46 28.80 -35.07
CA LEU A 79 -0.28 29.04 -34.24
C LEU A 79 -0.38 28.27 -32.92
N THR A 80 -1.55 28.25 -32.30
CA THR A 80 -1.83 27.46 -31.09
C THR A 80 -1.67 25.96 -31.35
N ALA A 81 -2.18 25.45 -32.47
CA ALA A 81 -1.99 24.05 -32.87
C ALA A 81 -0.51 23.72 -33.12
N LEU A 82 0.24 24.60 -33.78
CA LEU A 82 1.68 24.43 -34.02
C LEU A 82 2.47 24.43 -32.70
N GLN A 83 2.15 25.33 -31.77
CA GLN A 83 2.71 25.35 -30.42
C GLN A 83 2.48 24.01 -29.69
N GLY A 84 1.25 23.47 -29.78
CA GLY A 84 0.91 22.15 -29.24
C GLY A 84 1.77 21.04 -29.85
N ARG A 85 1.91 21.00 -31.18
CA ARG A 85 2.72 19.99 -31.88
C ARG A 85 4.21 20.07 -31.55
N LEU A 86 4.77 21.28 -31.45
CA LEU A 86 6.16 21.47 -31.01
C LEU A 86 6.34 21.04 -29.56
N ASN A 87 5.36 21.31 -28.71
CA ASN A 87 5.37 20.85 -27.33
C ASN A 87 5.38 19.31 -27.24
N GLU A 88 4.50 18.64 -27.99
CA GLU A 88 4.46 17.17 -28.07
C GLU A 88 5.77 16.59 -28.60
N ALA A 89 6.41 17.23 -29.58
CA ALA A 89 7.69 16.79 -30.09
C ALA A 89 8.80 16.89 -29.04
N VAL A 90 8.85 17.99 -28.29
CA VAL A 90 9.77 18.11 -27.14
C VAL A 90 9.50 17.01 -26.12
N ASP A 91 8.23 16.73 -25.80
CA ASP A 91 7.88 15.66 -24.86
C ASP A 91 8.33 14.27 -25.36
N LYS A 92 8.16 13.97 -26.65
CA LYS A 92 8.66 12.73 -27.27
C LYS A 92 10.19 12.62 -27.21
N LEU A 93 10.91 13.70 -27.53
CA LEU A 93 12.38 13.72 -27.48
C LEU A 93 12.89 13.55 -26.03
N VAL A 94 12.27 14.23 -25.07
CA VAL A 94 12.61 14.09 -23.65
C VAL A 94 12.33 12.68 -23.16
N SER A 95 11.18 12.08 -23.51
CA SER A 95 10.89 10.67 -23.20
C SER A 95 11.99 9.76 -23.73
N GLN A 96 12.30 9.89 -25.01
CA GLN A 96 13.33 9.09 -25.68
C GLN A 96 14.73 9.24 -25.07
N LEU A 97 15.06 10.42 -24.54
CA LEU A 97 16.30 10.68 -23.80
C LEU A 97 16.29 9.96 -22.45
N THR A 98 15.16 9.98 -21.75
CA THR A 98 15.02 9.39 -20.40
C THR A 98 14.78 7.87 -20.38
N ASP A 99 14.37 7.25 -21.50
CA ASP A 99 14.16 5.80 -21.59
C ASP A 99 15.39 5.00 -21.15
N GLN A 100 16.60 5.55 -21.37
CA GLN A 100 17.86 4.93 -20.97
C GLN A 100 18.06 4.87 -19.45
N PHE A 101 17.35 5.71 -18.69
CA PHE A 101 17.52 5.81 -17.24
C PHE A 101 16.71 4.73 -16.51
N GLU A 102 15.55 4.36 -17.06
CA GLU A 102 14.60 3.47 -16.41
C GLU A 102 15.21 2.10 -15.99
N PRO A 103 16.01 1.41 -16.83
CA PRO A 103 16.66 0.16 -16.43
C PRO A 103 17.66 0.35 -15.28
N GLY A 104 18.44 1.42 -15.32
CA GLY A 104 19.41 1.77 -14.28
C GLY A 104 18.73 2.09 -12.97
N VAL A 105 17.72 2.98 -12.99
CA VAL A 105 16.91 3.32 -11.81
C VAL A 105 16.32 2.05 -11.20
N ARG A 106 15.65 1.18 -11.97
CA ARG A 106 15.07 -0.06 -11.44
C ARG A 106 16.09 -0.98 -10.77
N THR A 107 17.31 -1.07 -11.30
CA THR A 107 18.36 -1.93 -10.73
C THR A 107 18.87 -1.36 -9.40
N HIS A 108 19.25 -0.09 -9.36
CA HIS A 108 19.77 0.54 -8.15
C HIS A 108 18.70 0.67 -7.06
N VAL A 109 17.44 0.86 -7.46
CA VAL A 109 16.28 0.83 -6.57
C VAL A 109 16.15 -0.52 -5.85
N ARG A 110 16.28 -1.66 -6.57
CA ARG A 110 16.27 -2.99 -5.92
C ARG A 110 17.42 -3.15 -4.94
N GLU A 111 18.60 -2.63 -5.29
CA GLU A 111 19.77 -2.68 -4.42
C GLU A 111 19.56 -1.85 -3.15
N CYS A 112 18.97 -0.65 -3.26
CA CYS A 112 18.57 0.17 -2.10
C CYS A 112 17.63 -0.61 -1.18
N GLY A 113 16.66 -1.34 -1.74
CA GLY A 113 15.76 -2.20 -0.97
C GLY A 113 16.47 -3.34 -0.25
N ARG A 114 17.46 -3.96 -0.90
CA ARG A 114 18.30 -5.02 -0.31
C ARG A 114 19.20 -4.49 0.80
N LEU A 115 19.66 -3.25 0.72
CA LEU A 115 20.42 -2.58 1.77
C LEU A 115 19.50 -2.25 2.96
N LEU A 116 18.33 -1.68 2.69
CA LEU A 116 17.34 -1.35 3.71
C LEU A 116 16.92 -2.58 4.53
N GLN A 117 16.72 -3.73 3.89
CA GLN A 117 16.38 -4.99 4.58
C GLN A 117 17.46 -5.48 5.54
N LYS A 118 18.73 -5.10 5.34
CA LYS A 118 19.84 -5.47 6.22
C LYS A 118 19.95 -4.55 7.44
N CYS A 119 19.35 -3.37 7.39
CA CYS A 119 19.37 -2.40 8.48
C CYS A 119 18.63 -2.94 9.70
N LYS A 120 19.26 -2.80 10.87
CA LYS A 120 18.72 -3.20 12.16
C LYS A 120 18.99 -2.11 13.20
N PRO A 121 18.06 -1.88 14.13
CA PRO A 121 18.30 -0.96 15.24
C PRO A 121 19.52 -1.40 16.07
N SER A 122 20.44 -0.47 16.31
CA SER A 122 21.64 -0.71 17.09
C SER A 122 21.33 -0.68 18.59
N TYR A 123 21.13 -1.85 19.20
CA TYR A 123 20.95 -2.02 20.65
C TYR A 123 22.29 -2.26 21.35
N GLY A 124 23.14 -1.23 21.42
CA GLY A 124 24.44 -1.31 22.08
C GLY A 124 24.75 -0.07 22.93
N ASN A 125 25.33 -0.29 24.11
CA ASN A 125 25.79 0.74 25.06
C ASN A 125 27.08 1.47 24.60
N ASN A 126 27.63 1.14 23.43
CA ASN A 126 28.80 1.83 22.88
C ASN A 126 28.37 3.05 22.04
N VAL A 127 28.37 4.21 22.69
CA VAL A 127 28.07 5.52 22.09
C VAL A 127 29.02 5.89 20.96
N ALA A 128 30.23 5.30 20.92
CA ALA A 128 31.28 5.63 19.95
C ALA A 128 31.08 5.06 18.52
N ASN A 129 30.09 4.19 18.29
CA ASN A 129 29.89 3.52 16.99
C ASN A 129 28.43 3.55 16.49
N ARG A 130 27.62 4.49 17.00
CA ARG A 130 26.25 4.69 16.50
C ARG A 130 26.31 5.49 15.20
N VAL A 131 26.12 4.80 14.08
CA VAL A 131 25.82 5.43 12.79
C VAL A 131 24.49 6.18 12.93
N SER A 132 24.42 7.44 12.49
CA SER A 132 23.15 8.17 12.51
C SER A 132 22.14 7.47 11.61
N LYS A 133 20.84 7.52 11.93
CA LYS A 133 19.78 7.03 11.03
C LYS A 133 19.87 7.72 9.66
N GLU A 134 20.31 8.99 9.66
CA GLU A 134 20.55 9.77 8.44
C GLU A 134 21.67 9.18 7.60
N ASP A 135 22.79 8.80 8.23
CA ASP A 135 23.92 8.18 7.55
C ASP A 135 23.54 6.80 6.99
N GLU A 136 22.79 6.00 7.77
CA GLU A 136 22.33 4.68 7.32
C GLU A 136 21.33 4.79 6.15
N ALA A 137 20.43 5.78 6.18
CA ALA A 137 19.55 6.09 5.06
C ALA A 137 20.33 6.57 3.83
N ASN A 138 21.35 7.40 4.02
CA ASN A 138 22.22 7.88 2.94
C ASN A 138 23.00 6.73 2.29
N GLU A 139 23.55 5.81 3.10
CA GLU A 139 24.23 4.61 2.60
C GLU A 139 23.26 3.67 1.85
N CYS A 140 22.01 3.53 2.31
CA CYS A 140 20.99 2.78 1.59
C CYS A 140 20.68 3.40 0.22
N LEU A 141 20.65 4.73 0.12
CA LEU A 141 20.34 5.46 -1.12
C LEU A 141 21.52 5.65 -2.06
N ARG A 142 22.74 5.48 -1.57
CA ARG A 142 23.97 5.76 -2.31
C ARG A 142 24.01 5.15 -3.72
N PRO A 143 23.63 3.87 -3.95
CA PRO A 143 23.62 3.31 -5.31
C PRO A 143 22.73 4.07 -6.28
N LEU A 144 21.57 4.56 -5.80
CA LEU A 144 20.63 5.32 -6.62
C LEU A 144 21.12 6.76 -6.87
N MET A 145 21.71 7.39 -5.84
CA MET A 145 22.24 8.75 -5.97
C MET A 145 23.45 8.80 -6.90
N ASP A 146 24.37 7.85 -6.80
CA ASP A 146 25.53 7.75 -7.69
C ASP A 146 25.09 7.54 -9.15
N HIS A 147 24.04 6.74 -9.38
CA HIS A 147 23.45 6.58 -10.71
C HIS A 147 22.84 7.89 -11.23
N PHE A 148 22.07 8.59 -10.40
CA PHE A 148 21.50 9.88 -10.79
C PHE A 148 22.57 10.94 -11.04
N GLU A 149 23.65 10.98 -10.26
CA GLU A 149 24.74 11.93 -10.50
C GLU A 149 25.43 11.62 -11.84
N SER A 150 25.76 10.36 -12.09
CA SER A 150 26.38 9.91 -13.36
C SER A 150 25.57 10.31 -14.59
N VAL A 151 24.23 10.23 -14.49
CA VAL A 151 23.33 10.54 -15.61
C VAL A 151 22.97 12.02 -15.67
N LEU A 152 22.55 12.62 -14.57
CA LEU A 152 21.96 13.95 -14.54
C LEU A 152 23.01 15.07 -14.54
N SER A 153 24.26 14.84 -14.11
CA SER A 153 25.27 15.89 -14.01
C SER A 153 25.58 16.53 -15.37
N VAL A 154 25.70 15.71 -16.42
CA VAL A 154 25.86 16.20 -17.81
C VAL A 154 24.59 16.89 -18.31
N LEU A 155 23.41 16.35 -18.01
CA LEU A 155 22.14 16.93 -18.46
C LEU A 155 21.86 18.26 -17.74
N ALA A 156 22.22 18.38 -16.46
CA ALA A 156 22.01 19.59 -15.65
C ALA A 156 22.87 20.77 -16.14
N THR A 157 24.01 20.50 -16.74
CA THR A 157 24.90 21.52 -17.32
C THR A 157 24.57 21.86 -18.77
N THR A 158 23.96 20.94 -19.52
CA THR A 158 23.72 21.09 -20.97
C THR A 158 22.28 21.38 -21.34
N CYS A 159 21.28 20.91 -20.58
CA CYS A 159 19.87 21.18 -20.83
C CYS A 159 19.47 22.60 -20.42
N ASP A 160 18.61 23.22 -21.22
CA ASP A 160 17.91 24.41 -20.80
C ASP A 160 16.99 24.12 -19.61
N LYS A 161 16.75 25.13 -18.77
CA LYS A 161 15.92 25.01 -17.55
C LYS A 161 14.55 24.37 -17.79
N ALA A 162 13.91 24.64 -18.92
CA ALA A 162 12.61 24.07 -19.28
C ALA A 162 12.72 22.58 -19.65
N VAL A 163 13.77 22.19 -20.37
CA VAL A 163 14.06 20.80 -20.76
C VAL A 163 14.49 19.99 -19.55
N LEU A 164 15.42 20.51 -18.74
CA LEU A 164 15.89 19.86 -17.52
C LEU A 164 14.74 19.53 -16.57
N LYS A 165 13.76 20.44 -16.41
CA LYS A 165 12.57 20.18 -15.60
C LYS A 165 11.72 19.03 -16.13
N ARG A 166 11.62 18.84 -17.45
CA ARG A 166 10.90 17.70 -18.04
C ARG A 166 11.67 16.39 -17.82
N VAL A 167 12.99 16.42 -18.00
CA VAL A 167 13.88 15.28 -17.72
C VAL A 167 13.74 14.84 -16.25
N LEU A 168 13.82 15.78 -15.30
CA LEU A 168 13.68 15.49 -13.87
C LEU A 168 12.29 14.91 -13.52
N LYS A 169 11.22 15.38 -14.17
CA LYS A 169 9.88 14.80 -13.97
C LYS A 169 9.81 13.34 -14.40
N LEU A 170 10.40 13.00 -15.55
CA LEU A 170 10.42 11.61 -16.02
C LEU A 170 11.35 10.73 -15.19
N ALA A 171 12.49 11.24 -14.73
CA ALA A 171 13.37 10.52 -13.81
C ALA A 171 12.69 10.21 -12.47
N MET A 172 11.98 11.19 -11.88
CA MET A 172 11.15 10.97 -10.70
C MET A 172 9.99 10.02 -11.00
N GLY A 173 9.37 10.14 -12.18
CA GLY A 173 8.33 9.22 -12.65
C GLY A 173 8.83 7.77 -12.77
N ALA A 174 10.05 7.54 -13.24
CA ALA A 174 10.65 6.21 -13.32
C ALA A 174 10.86 5.58 -11.93
N LEU A 175 11.23 6.42 -10.94
CA LEU A 175 11.37 6.02 -9.54
C LEU A 175 10.02 5.67 -8.89
N LEU A 176 8.96 6.41 -9.23
CA LEU A 176 7.62 6.27 -8.65
C LEU A 176 6.68 5.37 -9.45
N SER A 177 7.03 5.02 -10.69
CA SER A 177 6.25 4.15 -11.59
C SER A 177 5.87 2.87 -10.86
N SER A 178 4.64 2.38 -11.02
CA SER A 178 3.96 1.35 -10.20
C SER A 178 4.76 0.07 -9.90
N ASN A 179 5.79 -0.23 -10.70
CA ASN A 179 6.66 -1.38 -10.55
C ASN A 179 7.95 -1.11 -9.75
N THR A 180 8.27 0.15 -9.44
CA THR A 180 9.54 0.60 -8.88
C THR A 180 9.50 0.85 -7.37
N PRO A 181 8.47 1.48 -6.75
CA PRO A 181 8.35 1.51 -5.30
C PRO A 181 8.13 0.08 -4.76
N SER A 182 7.40 -0.77 -5.49
CA SER A 182 7.27 -2.21 -5.20
C SER A 182 8.58 -3.01 -5.28
N LYS A 183 9.68 -2.40 -5.78
CA LYS A 183 11.03 -2.97 -5.92
C LYS A 183 12.08 -2.28 -5.04
N LEU A 184 11.94 -0.97 -4.78
CA LEU A 184 12.67 -0.21 -3.73
C LEU A 184 12.30 -0.77 -2.38
N ILE A 185 11.04 -1.12 -2.28
CA ILE A 185 10.47 -1.92 -1.24
C ILE A 185 10.46 -3.34 -1.82
N GLY A 186 11.62 -4.01 -1.91
CA GLY A 186 11.70 -5.44 -2.25
C GLY A 186 10.90 -6.34 -1.29
N GLY A 187 10.19 -5.75 -0.32
CA GLY A 187 9.10 -6.35 0.42
C GLY A 187 7.69 -5.95 -0.02
N ALA A 188 7.41 -4.82 -0.68
CA ALA A 188 6.05 -4.27 -0.90
C ALA A 188 5.20 -5.01 -1.92
N GLN A 189 5.79 -5.57 -2.97
CA GLN A 189 5.04 -6.50 -3.81
C GLN A 189 4.55 -7.69 -2.95
N ASN A 190 5.27 -8.07 -1.88
CA ASN A 190 4.82 -9.01 -0.85
C ASN A 190 3.99 -8.35 0.28
N LEU A 191 4.20 -7.07 0.60
CA LEU A 191 3.33 -6.27 1.47
C LEU A 191 1.96 -6.06 0.83
N LEU A 192 1.73 -6.44 -0.43
CA LEU A 192 0.41 -6.48 -1.08
C LEU A 192 -0.04 -7.91 -1.41
N SER A 193 0.87 -8.84 -1.74
CA SER A 193 0.49 -10.16 -2.29
C SER A 193 0.68 -11.38 -1.39
N HIS A 194 1.32 -11.31 -0.21
CA HIS A 194 1.57 -12.52 0.60
C HIS A 194 1.11 -12.37 2.05
N VAL A 195 -0.17 -12.69 2.29
CA VAL A 195 -0.71 -12.86 3.65
C VAL A 195 -1.31 -14.26 3.87
N GLY A 196 -1.57 -15.02 2.80
CA GLY A 196 -2.15 -16.36 2.91
C GLY A 196 -1.17 -17.46 3.34
N SER A 197 0.14 -17.28 3.16
CA SER A 197 1.09 -18.40 3.21
C SER A 197 1.79 -18.59 4.56
N GLN A 198 1.75 -17.61 5.46
CA GLN A 198 2.47 -17.66 6.74
C GLN A 198 1.61 -17.91 7.98
N VAL A 199 0.30 -18.02 7.81
CA VAL A 199 -0.63 -18.26 8.93
C VAL A 199 -1.47 -19.52 8.72
N VAL A 200 -0.95 -20.47 7.93
CA VAL A 200 -1.47 -21.84 7.91
C VAL A 200 -1.05 -22.52 9.24
N PRO A 201 -1.99 -23.05 10.03
CA PRO A 201 -1.65 -23.78 11.26
C PRO A 201 -0.97 -25.09 10.86
N GLY A 202 0.37 -25.15 10.98
CA GLY A 202 1.12 -26.39 10.70
C GLY A 202 2.62 -26.24 10.43
N LYS A 203 3.15 -25.05 10.14
CA LYS A 203 4.60 -24.83 9.97
C LYS A 203 5.14 -23.80 10.97
N ILE A 204 5.13 -24.18 12.25
CA ILE A 204 6.10 -23.67 13.23
C ILE A 204 7.04 -24.85 13.55
N LEU A 205 7.78 -25.31 12.53
CA LEU A 205 8.96 -26.18 12.62
C LEU A 205 9.71 -25.97 11.29
N PRO A 206 11.02 -25.67 11.31
CA PRO A 206 11.75 -25.26 10.13
C PRO A 206 12.14 -26.50 9.34
N ASP A 207 11.59 -26.67 8.14
CA ASP A 207 12.29 -27.46 7.14
C ASP A 207 11.89 -27.04 5.72
N THR A 208 12.90 -26.96 4.85
CA THR A 208 12.92 -26.54 3.43
C THR A 208 13.08 -25.02 3.13
N SER A 209 14.32 -24.54 3.28
CA SER A 209 15.10 -23.75 2.30
C SER A 209 14.50 -22.58 1.49
N LYS A 210 13.46 -21.89 1.98
CA LYS A 210 13.17 -20.50 1.57
C LYS A 210 12.85 -19.66 2.80
N GLU A 211 13.70 -18.71 3.13
CA GLU A 211 13.40 -17.75 4.20
C GLU A 211 12.06 -17.06 3.90
N PRO A 212 11.12 -17.03 4.85
CA PRO A 212 9.91 -16.25 4.71
C PRO A 212 10.28 -14.78 4.50
N GLU A 213 10.01 -14.22 3.32
CA GLU A 213 10.29 -12.81 2.99
C GLU A 213 9.57 -11.90 4.02
N ARG A 214 10.32 -11.45 5.02
CA ARG A 214 9.83 -10.59 6.10
C ARG A 214 9.41 -9.23 5.53
N GLY A 215 8.27 -8.72 6.00
CA GLY A 215 7.89 -7.32 5.77
C GLY A 215 8.93 -6.37 6.38
N LEU A 216 8.79 -5.07 6.08
CA LEU A 216 9.68 -4.07 6.68
C LEU A 216 9.43 -3.99 8.20
N THR A 217 10.51 -3.84 8.97
CA THR A 217 10.42 -3.51 10.39
C THR A 217 10.08 -2.02 10.59
N PRO A 218 9.54 -1.60 11.75
CA PRO A 218 9.30 -0.19 12.04
C PRO A 218 10.55 0.68 11.85
N TYR A 219 11.72 0.18 12.23
CA TYR A 219 13.01 0.85 12.02
C TYR A 219 13.31 1.09 10.54
N GLN A 220 13.07 0.08 9.69
CA GLN A 220 13.28 0.19 8.26
C GLN A 220 12.25 1.10 7.58
N CYS A 221 11.02 1.18 8.11
CA CYS A 221 10.03 2.14 7.65
C CYS A 221 10.45 3.60 7.93
N GLU A 222 11.01 3.87 9.11
CA GLU A 222 11.57 5.19 9.44
C GLU A 222 12.74 5.55 8.51
N LEU A 223 13.68 4.61 8.29
CA LEU A 223 14.79 4.82 7.35
C LEU A 223 14.28 5.10 5.93
N LEU A 224 13.23 4.40 5.49
CA LEU A 224 12.63 4.59 4.17
C LEU A 224 11.98 5.98 4.05
N ASP A 225 11.29 6.48 5.06
CA ASP A 225 10.71 7.84 5.02
C ASP A 225 11.82 8.91 4.90
N LEU A 226 12.93 8.71 5.64
CA LEU A 226 14.10 9.57 5.54
C LEU A 226 14.75 9.51 4.15
N CYS A 227 14.81 8.32 3.54
CA CYS A 227 15.26 8.14 2.17
C CYS A 227 14.37 8.91 1.17
N LEU A 228 13.04 8.83 1.32
CA LEU A 228 12.10 9.56 0.47
C LEU A 228 12.28 11.09 0.60
N ASP A 229 12.58 11.59 1.79
CA ASP A 229 12.89 13.00 2.00
C ASP A 229 14.23 13.45 1.39
N THR A 230 15.26 12.60 1.43
CA THR A 230 16.54 12.86 0.74
C THR A 230 16.35 12.90 -0.78
N ILE A 231 15.61 11.94 -1.35
CA ILE A 231 15.25 11.94 -2.77
C ILE A 231 14.49 13.22 -3.14
N ARG A 232 13.50 13.61 -2.34
CA ARG A 232 12.72 14.84 -2.54
C ARG A 232 13.62 16.08 -2.55
N THR A 233 14.58 16.14 -1.63
CA THR A 233 15.55 17.25 -1.52
C THR A 233 16.48 17.29 -2.72
N TYR A 234 16.97 16.13 -3.17
CA TYR A 234 17.82 15.98 -4.35
C TYR A 234 17.12 16.52 -5.62
N PHE A 235 15.89 16.06 -5.91
CA PHE A 235 15.14 16.51 -7.10
C PHE A 235 14.68 17.97 -7.01
N HIS A 236 14.59 18.55 -5.82
CA HIS A 236 14.32 19.97 -5.63
C HIS A 236 15.54 20.85 -5.97
N ALA A 237 16.76 20.37 -5.66
CA ALA A 237 18.04 21.01 -5.97
C ALA A 237 18.10 22.51 -5.60
N GLY A 238 17.60 22.88 -4.42
CA GLY A 238 17.59 24.28 -3.94
C GLY A 238 16.76 25.24 -4.81
N GLY A 239 15.72 24.75 -5.50
CA GLY A 239 14.85 25.55 -6.36
C GLY A 239 15.26 25.57 -7.84
N ARG A 240 16.39 24.95 -8.19
CA ARG A 240 16.82 24.78 -9.59
C ARG A 240 16.12 23.61 -10.28
N GLY A 241 15.69 22.60 -9.51
CA GLY A 241 15.00 21.41 -10.01
C GLY A 241 13.47 21.53 -10.01
N LEU A 242 12.81 20.51 -9.46
CA LEU A 242 11.36 20.42 -9.36
C LEU A 242 10.82 21.28 -8.19
N LYS A 243 9.58 21.77 -8.34
CA LYS A 243 8.89 22.47 -7.24
C LYS A 243 8.49 21.46 -6.17
N ARG A 244 8.63 21.82 -4.88
CA ARG A 244 8.17 20.96 -3.76
C ARG A 244 6.70 20.58 -3.91
N SER A 245 5.85 21.56 -4.24
CA SER A 245 4.41 21.34 -4.49
C SER A 245 4.10 20.34 -5.61
N PHE A 246 5.02 20.08 -6.54
CA PHE A 246 4.84 19.04 -7.56
C PHE A 246 5.18 17.66 -6.99
N LEU A 247 6.26 17.56 -6.22
CA LEU A 247 6.67 16.33 -5.56
C LEU A 247 5.63 15.88 -4.53
N ASP A 248 5.10 16.83 -3.74
CA ASP A 248 4.11 16.56 -2.69
C ASP A 248 2.72 16.20 -3.24
N ARG A 249 2.43 16.49 -4.52
CA ARG A 249 1.17 16.13 -5.21
C ARG A 249 1.19 14.76 -5.88
N SER A 250 2.31 14.05 -5.87
CA SER A 250 2.36 12.69 -6.43
C SER A 250 1.48 11.76 -5.61
N GLN A 251 0.53 11.10 -6.29
CA GLN A 251 -0.36 10.12 -5.67
C GLN A 251 0.42 8.93 -5.13
N GLU A 252 1.47 8.50 -5.83
CA GLU A 252 2.32 7.37 -5.48
C GLU A 252 3.10 7.63 -4.19
N LEU A 253 3.70 8.83 -4.08
CA LEU A 253 4.41 9.24 -2.87
C LEU A 253 3.45 9.39 -1.68
N HIS A 254 2.25 9.91 -1.93
CA HIS A 254 1.22 10.03 -0.90
C HIS A 254 0.78 8.65 -0.39
N SER A 255 0.43 7.73 -1.28
CA SER A 255 0.05 6.35 -0.92
C SER A 255 1.16 5.63 -0.17
N LEU A 256 2.42 5.80 -0.58
CA LEU A 256 3.56 5.19 0.10
C LEU A 256 3.70 5.73 1.53
N ARG A 257 3.59 7.05 1.72
CA ARG A 257 3.65 7.67 3.05
C ARG A 257 2.50 7.26 3.95
N GLN A 258 1.29 7.11 3.40
CA GLN A 258 0.14 6.60 4.15
C GLN A 258 0.42 5.18 4.68
N VAL A 259 0.97 4.29 3.86
CA VAL A 259 1.33 2.92 4.29
C VAL A 259 2.43 2.96 5.36
N LEU A 260 3.46 3.79 5.19
CA LEU A 260 4.54 3.93 6.18
C LEU A 260 4.03 4.47 7.52
N ALA A 261 3.06 5.39 7.51
CA ALA A 261 2.45 5.91 8.72
C ALA A 261 1.83 4.80 9.58
N LEU A 262 1.19 3.80 8.97
CA LEU A 262 0.62 2.66 9.70
C LEU A 262 1.67 1.88 10.52
N TYR A 263 2.92 1.80 10.05
CA TYR A 263 3.99 1.11 10.79
C TYR A 263 4.39 1.83 12.08
N SER A 264 4.23 3.15 12.11
CA SER A 264 4.52 3.99 13.28
C SER A 264 3.38 4.06 14.29
N GLN A 265 2.16 3.69 13.90
CA GLN A 265 0.99 3.73 14.79
C GLN A 265 1.09 2.72 15.94
N ALA A 266 0.51 3.02 17.10
CA ALA A 266 0.44 2.07 18.20
C ALA A 266 -0.48 0.88 17.86
N THR A 267 -0.30 -0.27 18.51
CA THR A 267 -1.16 -1.45 18.27
C THR A 267 -2.62 -1.13 18.56
N ASP A 268 -2.89 -0.36 19.61
CA ASP A 268 -4.24 0.06 19.98
C ASP A 268 -4.91 0.91 18.89
N GLU A 269 -4.18 1.84 18.26
CA GLU A 269 -4.69 2.66 17.17
C GLU A 269 -5.02 1.79 15.95
N LEU A 270 -4.12 0.88 15.59
CA LEU A 270 -4.33 -0.06 14.47
C LEU A 270 -5.55 -0.96 14.71
N LEU A 271 -5.76 -1.46 15.94
CA LEU A 271 -6.92 -2.27 16.28
C LEU A 271 -8.22 -1.47 16.21
N ARG A 272 -8.23 -0.25 16.76
CA ARG A 272 -9.40 0.65 16.68
C ARG A 272 -9.77 0.93 15.22
N ASP A 273 -8.79 1.33 14.41
CA ASP A 273 -9.01 1.69 13.02
C ASP A 273 -9.44 0.45 12.20
N PHE A 274 -8.88 -0.73 12.49
CA PHE A 274 -9.33 -1.99 11.88
C PHE A 274 -10.80 -2.27 12.15
N VAL A 275 -11.24 -2.20 13.42
CA VAL A 275 -12.64 -2.49 13.80
C VAL A 275 -13.59 -1.49 13.13
N ALA A 276 -13.20 -0.21 13.04
CA ALA A 276 -14.00 0.82 12.40
C ALA A 276 -14.15 0.63 10.88
N ILE A 277 -13.08 0.21 10.20
CA ILE A 277 -13.06 0.05 8.74
C ILE A 277 -13.66 -1.29 8.30
N GLN A 278 -13.43 -2.35 9.07
CA GLN A 278 -13.66 -3.72 8.65
C GLN A 278 -15.00 -4.26 9.17
N THR A 279 -16.10 -3.71 8.67
CA THR A 279 -17.47 -3.97 9.17
C THR A 279 -18.16 -5.21 8.56
N ALA A 280 -17.61 -5.76 7.47
CA ALA A 280 -18.26 -6.79 6.65
C ALA A 280 -17.43 -8.10 6.56
N GLN A 281 -16.87 -8.54 7.69
CA GLN A 281 -15.96 -9.69 7.77
C GLN A 281 -16.65 -11.04 7.53
N ASP A 282 -17.94 -11.09 7.84
CA ASP A 282 -18.82 -12.25 7.88
C ASP A 282 -19.73 -12.37 6.65
N ASN A 283 -19.60 -11.49 5.64
CA ASN A 283 -20.48 -11.47 4.47
C ASN A 283 -20.66 -12.84 3.80
N TYR A 284 -19.57 -13.61 3.65
CA TYR A 284 -19.62 -14.95 3.06
C TYR A 284 -20.30 -16.01 3.93
N ALA A 285 -20.36 -15.81 5.25
CA ALA A 285 -21.10 -16.70 6.15
C ALA A 285 -22.61 -16.62 5.89
N ASN A 286 -23.11 -15.52 5.30
CA ASN A 286 -24.51 -15.38 4.93
C ASN A 286 -24.89 -16.23 3.71
N ASP A 287 -23.94 -16.51 2.81
CA ASP A 287 -24.20 -17.25 1.56
C ASP A 287 -24.07 -18.77 1.72
N ASP A 288 -23.06 -19.26 2.47
CA ASP A 288 -22.82 -20.69 2.73
C ASP A 288 -22.42 -20.92 4.20
N PRO A 289 -23.38 -20.79 5.15
CA PRO A 289 -23.10 -20.98 6.57
C PRO A 289 -22.75 -22.43 6.89
N VAL A 290 -21.74 -22.62 7.74
CA VAL A 290 -21.36 -23.95 8.26
C VAL A 290 -21.97 -24.27 9.63
N GLY A 291 -22.92 -23.46 10.05
CA GLY A 291 -23.66 -23.56 11.29
C GLY A 291 -24.04 -22.18 11.81
N PHE A 292 -24.68 -22.15 12.97
CA PHE A 292 -25.11 -20.91 13.62
C PHE A 292 -24.75 -20.91 15.09
N ILE A 293 -24.54 -19.72 15.64
CA ILE A 293 -24.34 -19.51 17.07
C ILE A 293 -25.38 -18.52 17.59
N THR A 294 -25.99 -18.83 18.73
CA THR A 294 -26.94 -17.93 19.41
C THR A 294 -26.29 -17.35 20.64
N ILE A 295 -26.16 -16.04 20.68
CA ILE A 295 -25.51 -15.31 21.77
C ILE A 295 -26.39 -14.17 22.26
N GLN A 296 -26.15 -13.71 23.47
CA GLN A 296 -26.76 -12.49 24.01
C GLN A 296 -25.64 -11.63 24.59
N VAL A 297 -25.62 -10.35 24.21
CA VAL A 297 -24.57 -9.42 24.61
C VAL A 297 -25.22 -8.26 25.36
N GLU A 298 -24.72 -7.96 26.55
CA GLU A 298 -25.18 -6.83 27.36
C GLU A 298 -23.99 -5.98 27.76
N ILE A 299 -24.10 -4.67 27.54
CA ILE A 299 -23.02 -3.72 27.79
C ILE A 299 -23.52 -2.71 28.83
N PHE A 300 -22.82 -2.65 29.96
CA PHE A 300 -23.15 -1.76 31.07
C PHE A 300 -21.99 -0.82 31.34
N LYS A 301 -22.25 0.48 31.49
CA LYS A 301 -21.27 1.44 31.97
C LYS A 301 -21.36 1.53 33.49
N HIS A 302 -20.26 1.29 34.19
CA HIS A 302 -20.25 1.41 35.65
C HIS A 302 -20.35 2.89 36.06
N PRO A 303 -21.36 3.29 36.85
CA PRO A 303 -21.63 4.70 37.13
C PRO A 303 -20.51 5.38 37.93
N GLY A 304 -19.76 4.63 38.74
CA GLY A 304 -18.63 5.16 39.52
C GLY A 304 -17.28 5.25 38.79
N THR A 305 -16.86 4.19 38.08
CA THR A 305 -15.53 4.09 37.47
C THR A 305 -15.49 4.52 36.01
N GLY A 306 -16.65 4.60 35.35
CA GLY A 306 -16.77 4.88 33.92
C GLY A 306 -16.36 3.72 33.01
N GLU A 307 -15.91 2.58 33.57
CA GLU A 307 -15.55 1.38 32.82
C GLU A 307 -16.79 0.69 32.24
N TYR A 308 -16.63 0.06 31.08
CA TYR A 308 -17.70 -0.74 30.49
C TYR A 308 -17.52 -2.22 30.84
N LYS A 309 -18.61 -2.85 31.29
CA LYS A 309 -18.72 -4.29 31.53
C LYS A 309 -19.53 -4.91 30.40
N VAL A 310 -18.93 -5.85 29.68
CA VAL A 310 -19.55 -6.58 28.59
C VAL A 310 -19.85 -8.00 29.06
N ASN A 311 -21.13 -8.33 29.21
CA ASN A 311 -21.59 -9.69 29.47
C ASN A 311 -21.91 -10.37 28.14
N VAL A 312 -21.30 -11.51 27.88
CA VAL A 312 -21.52 -12.33 26.69
C VAL A 312 -22.04 -13.69 27.13
N LYS A 313 -23.31 -13.96 26.86
CA LYS A 313 -23.94 -15.25 27.13
C LYS A 313 -24.00 -16.08 25.85
N ILE A 314 -23.38 -17.25 25.87
CA ILE A 314 -23.45 -18.23 24.79
C ILE A 314 -24.58 -19.20 25.11
N HIS A 315 -25.66 -19.15 24.33
CA HIS A 315 -26.83 -20.02 24.54
C HIS A 315 -26.59 -21.38 23.89
N THR A 316 -26.50 -21.40 22.56
CA THR A 316 -26.42 -22.63 21.75
C THR A 316 -25.57 -22.41 20.51
N ALA A 317 -25.07 -23.50 19.93
CA ALA A 317 -24.76 -23.56 18.51
C ALA A 317 -25.72 -24.54 17.84
N SER A 318 -26.09 -24.30 16.58
CA SER A 318 -27.01 -25.15 15.83
C SER A 318 -26.48 -25.43 14.43
N ASP A 319 -26.96 -26.53 13.85
CA ASP A 319 -26.73 -26.90 12.46
C ASP A 319 -25.24 -26.94 12.09
N LEU A 320 -24.40 -27.35 13.06
CA LEU A 320 -22.96 -27.44 12.85
C LEU A 320 -22.67 -28.51 11.80
N ASN A 321 -22.36 -28.06 10.59
CA ASN A 321 -21.99 -28.93 9.49
C ASN A 321 -20.53 -29.36 9.71
N TRP A 322 -20.31 -30.44 10.46
CA TRP A 322 -18.98 -30.98 10.77
C TRP A 322 -19.04 -32.50 10.74
N SER A 323 -18.27 -33.11 9.84
CA SER A 323 -18.11 -34.55 9.75
C SER A 323 -16.67 -34.92 10.12
N LEU A 324 -16.53 -35.87 11.04
CA LEU A 324 -15.23 -36.46 11.41
C LEU A 324 -15.09 -37.79 10.68
N ALA A 325 -13.99 -38.00 9.94
CA ALA A 325 -13.71 -39.32 9.36
C ALA A 325 -13.35 -40.35 10.44
N THR A 326 -12.68 -39.90 11.52
CA THR A 326 -12.36 -40.71 12.70
C THR A 326 -12.39 -39.83 13.96
N GLY A 327 -13.22 -40.17 14.96
CA GLY A 327 -13.25 -39.47 16.25
C GLY A 327 -14.63 -39.05 16.73
N VAL A 328 -14.67 -38.51 17.95
CA VAL A 328 -15.89 -38.03 18.60
C VAL A 328 -15.92 -36.51 18.51
N PHE A 329 -16.99 -35.96 17.92
CA PHE A 329 -17.19 -34.51 17.82
C PHE A 329 -17.42 -33.91 19.21
N ARG A 330 -16.61 -32.93 19.60
CA ARG A 330 -16.67 -32.27 20.91
C ARG A 330 -16.67 -30.75 20.77
N PRO A 331 -17.74 -30.12 20.26
CA PRO A 331 -17.78 -28.69 20.04
C PRO A 331 -17.70 -27.87 21.33
N PHE A 332 -16.88 -26.83 21.30
CA PHE A 332 -16.85 -25.74 22.27
C PHE A 332 -16.71 -24.40 21.56
N VAL A 333 -17.01 -23.30 22.26
CA VAL A 333 -16.91 -21.95 21.71
C VAL A 333 -15.77 -21.21 22.41
N GLU A 334 -14.82 -20.69 21.64
CA GLU A 334 -13.89 -19.65 22.09
C GLU A 334 -14.47 -18.27 21.80
N VAL A 335 -14.47 -17.41 22.82
CA VAL A 335 -14.95 -16.04 22.77
C VAL A 335 -13.76 -15.12 23.02
N TYR A 336 -13.44 -14.30 22.03
CA TYR A 336 -12.43 -13.25 22.14
C TYR A 336 -13.10 -11.89 22.10
N ILE A 337 -12.54 -10.93 22.82
CA ILE A 337 -12.81 -9.51 22.64
C ILE A 337 -11.55 -8.84 22.11
N PHE A 338 -11.69 -8.15 20.99
CA PHE A 338 -10.61 -7.43 20.33
C PHE A 338 -10.94 -5.94 20.22
N GLY A 339 -9.90 -5.11 20.33
CA GLY A 339 -10.00 -3.66 20.33
C GLY A 339 -8.85 -3.04 21.14
N PRO A 340 -8.81 -1.71 21.26
CA PRO A 340 -7.72 -0.99 21.91
C PRO A 340 -7.69 -1.18 23.44
N LEU A 341 -6.54 -0.96 24.08
CA LEU A 341 -6.37 -0.86 25.54
C LEU A 341 -6.74 -2.14 26.30
N LEU A 342 -6.44 -3.31 25.71
CA LEU A 342 -6.74 -4.61 26.32
C LEU A 342 -5.52 -5.37 26.84
N ALA A 343 -4.31 -4.81 26.78
CA ALA A 343 -3.06 -5.50 27.14
C ALA A 343 -3.10 -6.17 28.52
N ASP A 344 -3.59 -5.44 29.54
CA ASP A 344 -3.67 -5.91 30.93
C ASP A 344 -5.07 -6.44 31.32
N ARG A 345 -5.94 -6.70 30.33
CA ARG A 345 -7.33 -7.14 30.54
C ARG A 345 -7.52 -8.57 30.05
N LYS A 346 -8.51 -9.27 30.61
CA LYS A 346 -8.95 -10.57 30.10
C LYS A 346 -9.57 -10.38 28.71
N ARG A 347 -9.04 -11.08 27.71
CA ARG A 347 -9.49 -10.99 26.31
C ARG A 347 -10.11 -12.26 25.75
N LYS A 348 -9.91 -13.40 26.41
CA LYS A 348 -10.33 -14.73 25.95
C LYS A 348 -11.14 -15.47 27.02
N ALA A 349 -12.16 -16.19 26.59
CA ALA A 349 -12.87 -17.18 27.38
C ALA A 349 -13.29 -18.36 26.48
N SER A 350 -13.58 -19.51 27.08
CA SER A 350 -14.06 -20.68 26.35
C SER A 350 -15.16 -21.38 27.13
N THR A 351 -16.16 -21.90 26.42
CA THR A 351 -17.19 -22.76 27.02
C THR A 351 -16.65 -24.14 27.34
N LYS A 352 -17.38 -24.90 28.16
CA LYS A 352 -17.15 -26.34 28.27
C LYS A 352 -17.50 -27.02 26.94
N SER A 353 -16.75 -28.05 26.58
CA SER A 353 -17.05 -28.87 25.41
C SER A 353 -18.27 -29.75 25.64
N LYS A 354 -19.02 -30.02 24.57
CA LYS A 354 -20.18 -30.91 24.57
C LYS A 354 -19.89 -32.08 23.64
N SER A 355 -20.19 -33.30 24.05
CA SER A 355 -19.84 -34.49 23.28
C SER A 355 -20.97 -34.91 22.34
N VAL A 356 -20.60 -35.39 21.14
CA VAL A 356 -21.47 -36.08 20.17
C VAL A 356 -22.73 -35.28 19.83
N THR A 357 -22.59 -34.00 19.50
CA THR A 357 -23.75 -33.18 19.12
C THR A 357 -23.39 -32.08 18.13
N THR A 358 -24.23 -31.89 17.12
CA THR A 358 -24.19 -30.75 16.19
C THR A 358 -25.08 -29.59 16.62
N MET A 359 -25.77 -29.74 17.74
CA MET A 359 -26.64 -28.73 18.35
C MET A 359 -26.33 -28.54 19.85
N PRO A 360 -25.08 -28.18 20.21
CA PRO A 360 -24.69 -28.05 21.62
C PRO A 360 -25.41 -26.87 22.30
N THR A 361 -25.87 -27.11 23.53
CA THR A 361 -26.38 -26.08 24.44
C THR A 361 -25.36 -25.81 25.54
N TYR A 362 -24.93 -24.56 25.67
CA TYR A 362 -23.90 -24.12 26.60
C TYR A 362 -24.50 -23.41 27.82
N ASN A 363 -25.29 -22.35 27.60
CA ASN A 363 -25.84 -21.47 28.63
C ASN A 363 -24.77 -20.90 29.58
N GLU A 364 -23.58 -20.61 29.06
CA GLU A 364 -22.46 -20.05 29.81
C GLU A 364 -22.35 -18.55 29.58
N THR A 365 -22.02 -17.78 30.63
CA THR A 365 -21.88 -16.32 30.56
C THR A 365 -20.46 -15.91 30.90
N PHE A 366 -19.86 -15.08 30.05
CA PHE A 366 -18.53 -14.53 30.22
C PHE A 366 -18.62 -13.01 30.42
N VAL A 367 -17.72 -12.48 31.23
CA VAL A 367 -17.64 -11.06 31.53
C VAL A 367 -16.29 -10.53 31.08
N PHE A 368 -16.31 -9.46 30.30
CA PHE A 368 -15.15 -8.69 29.89
C PHE A 368 -15.27 -7.26 30.40
N TYR A 369 -14.13 -6.64 30.73
CA TYR A 369 -14.07 -5.26 31.20
C TYR A 369 -13.26 -4.44 30.20
N LEU A 370 -13.83 -3.35 29.71
CA LEU A 370 -13.17 -2.38 28.82
C LEU A 370 -12.62 -1.22 29.64
N SER A 371 -11.62 -0.55 29.06
CA SER A 371 -11.07 0.69 29.65
C SER A 371 -12.12 1.80 29.72
N ASN A 372 -12.00 2.69 30.70
CA ASN A 372 -12.81 3.90 30.79
C ASN A 372 -12.42 4.98 29.76
N GLN A 373 -11.28 4.79 29.07
CA GLN A 373 -10.79 5.66 28.00
C GLN A 373 -11.29 5.25 26.61
N GLY A 374 -11.97 4.10 26.49
CA GLY A 374 -12.42 3.53 25.22
C GLY A 374 -13.94 3.53 25.08
N ASP A 375 -14.43 3.77 23.87
CA ASP A 375 -15.83 3.58 23.53
C ASP A 375 -16.08 2.11 23.16
N PRO A 376 -17.16 1.45 23.64
CA PRO A 376 -17.56 0.12 23.20
C PRO A 376 -17.54 -0.07 21.68
N GLU A 377 -17.86 0.95 20.88
CA GLU A 377 -17.88 0.83 19.41
C GLU A 377 -16.53 0.46 18.79
N TRP A 378 -15.42 0.67 19.50
CA TRP A 378 -14.06 0.34 19.04
C TRP A 378 -13.69 -1.13 19.22
N TYR A 379 -14.63 -1.94 19.73
CA TYR A 379 -14.40 -3.33 20.06
C TYR A 379 -15.31 -4.26 19.26
N GLU A 380 -14.83 -5.48 19.07
CA GLU A 380 -15.58 -6.56 18.44
C GLU A 380 -15.40 -7.86 19.21
N LEU A 381 -16.44 -8.69 19.18
CA LEU A 381 -16.40 -10.07 19.63
C LEU A 381 -16.03 -10.96 18.46
N HIS A 382 -15.01 -11.79 18.64
CA HIS A 382 -14.65 -12.85 17.71
C HIS A 382 -15.04 -14.19 18.34
N LEU A 383 -15.89 -14.93 17.63
CA LEU A 383 -16.50 -16.17 18.12
C LEU A 383 -16.05 -17.32 17.22
N ALA A 384 -15.34 -18.28 17.79
CA ALA A 384 -14.84 -19.45 17.06
C ALA A 384 -15.42 -20.73 17.69
N VAL A 385 -16.23 -21.46 16.93
CA VAL A 385 -16.66 -22.81 17.31
C VAL A 385 -15.58 -23.79 16.88
N LYS A 386 -15.08 -24.59 17.82
CA LYS A 386 -13.98 -25.53 17.61
C LYS A 386 -14.33 -26.92 18.06
N ASP A 387 -13.71 -27.90 17.43
CA ASP A 387 -13.77 -29.30 17.82
C ASP A 387 -12.57 -29.64 18.70
N TYR A 388 -12.85 -30.00 19.96
CA TYR A 388 -11.80 -30.35 20.91
C TYR A 388 -11.11 -31.66 20.52
N CYS A 389 -9.80 -31.58 20.32
CA CYS A 389 -8.99 -32.72 19.90
C CYS A 389 -8.00 -33.13 21.00
N PHE A 390 -8.19 -34.29 21.62
CA PHE A 390 -7.25 -34.78 22.62
C PHE A 390 -5.86 -35.06 22.01
N GLY A 391 -4.82 -34.42 22.55
CA GLY A 391 -3.44 -34.61 22.09
C GLY A 391 -3.11 -34.01 20.72
N ARG A 392 -4.01 -33.21 20.13
CA ARG A 392 -3.79 -32.48 18.87
C ARG A 392 -4.25 -31.03 19.01
N THR A 393 -4.04 -30.23 17.98
CA THR A 393 -4.60 -28.88 17.92
C THR A 393 -6.11 -28.95 17.66
N ASP A 394 -6.88 -28.19 18.43
CA ASP A 394 -8.32 -28.03 18.20
C ASP A 394 -8.58 -27.51 16.79
N ARG A 395 -9.64 -28.03 16.16
CA ARG A 395 -9.96 -27.73 14.76
C ARG A 395 -11.08 -26.70 14.69
N LEU A 396 -10.90 -25.65 13.88
CA LEU A 396 -11.96 -24.67 13.66
C LEU A 396 -13.12 -25.31 12.89
N VAL A 397 -14.32 -25.26 13.45
CA VAL A 397 -15.57 -25.70 12.82
C VAL A 397 -16.19 -24.56 12.03
N GLY A 398 -16.23 -23.37 12.64
CA GLY A 398 -16.74 -22.15 12.03
C GLY A 398 -16.46 -20.92 12.89
N VAL A 399 -16.42 -19.75 12.26
CA VAL A 399 -16.04 -18.48 12.87
C VAL A 399 -17.02 -17.37 12.50
N THR A 400 -17.26 -16.43 13.41
CA THR A 400 -18.03 -15.21 13.15
C THR A 400 -17.52 -14.06 14.00
N VAL A 401 -17.89 -12.83 13.62
CA VAL A 401 -17.50 -11.60 14.30
C VAL A 401 -18.72 -10.72 14.53
N LEU A 402 -18.84 -10.13 15.71
CA LEU A 402 -19.88 -9.16 16.05
C LEU A 402 -19.25 -7.90 16.63
N SER A 403 -19.35 -6.76 15.93
CA SER A 403 -18.93 -5.49 16.51
C SER A 403 -19.83 -5.13 17.71
N LEU A 404 -19.26 -4.54 18.75
CA LEU A 404 -20.07 -4.11 19.90
C LEU A 404 -21.01 -2.96 19.53
N SER A 405 -20.68 -2.15 18.52
CA SER A 405 -21.61 -1.17 17.93
C SER A 405 -22.88 -1.85 17.40
N ARG A 406 -22.76 -2.99 16.71
CA ARG A 406 -23.91 -3.79 16.27
C ARG A 406 -24.62 -4.41 17.46
N ALA A 407 -23.88 -4.93 18.45
CA ALA A 407 -24.47 -5.53 19.65
C ALA A 407 -25.33 -4.53 20.44
N LEU A 408 -24.88 -3.27 20.58
CA LEU A 408 -25.64 -2.20 21.24
C LEU A 408 -27.00 -1.97 20.57
N ASN A 409 -27.08 -2.05 19.24
CA ASN A 409 -28.32 -1.85 18.50
C ASN A 409 -29.36 -2.96 18.74
N PHE A 410 -28.92 -4.18 19.01
CA PHE A 410 -29.81 -5.31 19.33
C PHE A 410 -30.24 -5.33 20.81
N GLY A 411 -29.54 -4.59 21.67
CA GLY A 411 -29.74 -4.63 23.11
C GLY A 411 -29.50 -6.02 23.72
N ALA A 412 -30.10 -6.29 24.87
CA ALA A 412 -29.97 -7.56 25.60
C ALA A 412 -30.73 -8.74 24.95
N THR A 413 -31.05 -8.67 23.65
CA THR A 413 -31.78 -9.73 22.96
C THR A 413 -30.85 -10.84 22.48
N PRO A 414 -31.27 -12.13 22.52
CA PRO A 414 -30.52 -13.19 21.88
C PRO A 414 -30.47 -13.03 20.35
N ILE A 415 -29.27 -13.07 19.78
CA ILE A 415 -28.99 -12.90 18.36
C ILE A 415 -28.43 -14.22 17.81
N LYS A 416 -29.00 -14.70 16.70
CA LYS A 416 -28.48 -15.84 15.94
C LYS A 416 -27.55 -15.34 14.82
N LEU A 417 -26.28 -15.74 14.86
CA LEU A 417 -25.25 -15.34 13.90
C LEU A 417 -24.80 -16.55 13.06
N PRO A 418 -24.60 -16.38 11.75
CA PRO A 418 -24.05 -17.44 10.90
C PRO A 418 -22.54 -17.61 11.15
N LEU A 419 -22.08 -18.86 11.07
CA LEU A 419 -20.68 -19.22 11.15
C LEU A 419 -20.12 -19.45 9.75
N GLY A 420 -19.04 -18.76 9.41
CA GLY A 420 -18.30 -18.93 8.16
C GLY A 420 -17.14 -19.91 8.30
N ARG A 421 -16.59 -20.35 7.16
CA ARG A 421 -15.36 -21.19 7.12
C ARG A 421 -14.09 -20.40 7.44
N ARG A 422 -14.11 -19.09 7.17
CA ARG A 422 -13.03 -18.12 7.39
C ARG A 422 -13.61 -16.71 7.35
N LEU A 423 -12.85 -15.74 7.84
CA LEU A 423 -13.16 -14.33 7.72
C LEU A 423 -12.59 -13.75 6.42
N TYR A 424 -13.22 -12.67 5.94
CA TYR A 424 -12.77 -11.93 4.76
C TYR A 424 -12.37 -10.50 5.13
N PHE A 425 -11.34 -10.01 4.46
CA PHE A 425 -10.71 -8.73 4.77
C PHE A 425 -10.63 -7.86 3.52
N THR A 426 -10.87 -6.56 3.69
CA THR A 426 -10.57 -5.56 2.65
C THR A 426 -9.05 -5.43 2.48
N GLU A 427 -8.61 -4.80 1.39
CA GLU A 427 -7.18 -4.54 1.15
C GLU A 427 -6.54 -3.68 2.28
N THR A 428 -7.29 -2.70 2.79
CA THR A 428 -6.89 -1.88 3.94
C THR A 428 -6.81 -2.72 5.22
N GLY A 429 -7.81 -3.57 5.49
CA GLY A 429 -7.79 -4.50 6.63
C GLY A 429 -6.62 -5.48 6.59
N LEU A 430 -6.30 -6.02 5.40
CA LEU A 430 -5.12 -6.88 5.21
C LEU A 430 -3.81 -6.12 5.49
N THR A 431 -3.73 -4.84 5.11
CA THR A 431 -2.55 -4.01 5.36
C THR A 431 -2.31 -3.84 6.86
N VAL A 432 -3.36 -3.56 7.64
CA VAL A 432 -3.26 -3.49 9.11
C VAL A 432 -2.83 -4.83 9.71
N LEU A 433 -3.41 -5.94 9.25
CA LEU A 433 -3.01 -7.28 9.71
C LEU A 433 -1.54 -7.60 9.42
N ARG A 434 -0.98 -7.12 8.29
CA ARG A 434 0.44 -7.25 7.96
C ARG A 434 1.33 -6.44 8.91
N VAL A 435 0.92 -5.22 9.27
CA VAL A 435 1.68 -4.41 10.24
C VAL A 435 1.67 -5.08 11.61
N LEU A 436 0.50 -5.55 12.06
CA LEU A 436 0.36 -6.27 13.32
C LEU A 436 1.13 -7.60 13.33
N SER A 437 1.25 -8.29 12.18
CA SER A 437 2.01 -9.53 12.10
C SER A 437 3.51 -9.35 12.37
N GLN A 438 4.06 -8.14 12.13
CA GLN A 438 5.45 -7.83 12.50
C GLN A 438 5.64 -7.67 14.02
N ARG A 439 4.56 -7.53 14.79
CA ARG A 439 4.58 -7.27 16.23
C ARG A 439 4.33 -8.52 17.07
N VAL A 440 4.01 -9.65 16.46
CA VAL A 440 3.55 -10.87 17.18
C VAL A 440 4.58 -11.44 18.16
N HIS A 441 5.86 -11.10 18.00
CA HIS A 441 6.93 -11.54 18.92
C HIS A 441 7.10 -10.62 20.13
N THR A 442 6.66 -9.36 20.03
CA THR A 442 6.85 -8.33 21.06
C THR A 442 5.53 -7.91 21.72
N ASP A 443 4.41 -8.12 21.05
CA ASP A 443 3.08 -7.68 21.45
C ASP A 443 2.12 -8.88 21.45
N GLU A 444 1.69 -9.28 22.64
CA GLU A 444 0.76 -10.39 22.83
C GLU A 444 -0.64 -10.10 22.27
N VAL A 445 -1.12 -8.86 22.35
CA VAL A 445 -2.43 -8.47 21.83
C VAL A 445 -2.43 -8.61 20.30
N ALA A 446 -1.40 -8.10 19.64
CA ALA A 446 -1.21 -8.27 18.20
C ALA A 446 -1.11 -9.75 17.81
N ARG A 447 -0.37 -10.56 18.58
CA ARG A 447 -0.23 -12.00 18.36
C ARG A 447 -1.57 -12.74 18.42
N GLU A 448 -2.37 -12.49 19.45
CA GLU A 448 -3.68 -13.12 19.60
C GLU A 448 -4.65 -12.68 18.50
N PHE A 449 -4.67 -11.38 18.20
CA PHE A 449 -5.52 -10.81 17.16
C PHE A 449 -5.22 -11.40 15.78
N VAL A 450 -3.95 -11.34 15.35
CA VAL A 450 -3.51 -11.88 14.05
C VAL A 450 -3.82 -13.38 13.97
N ARG A 451 -3.53 -14.15 15.03
CA ARG A 451 -3.81 -15.59 15.04
C ARG A 451 -5.29 -15.90 14.86
N ALA A 452 -6.17 -15.20 15.58
CA ALA A 452 -7.60 -15.42 15.48
C ALA A 452 -8.13 -15.03 14.09
N LYS A 453 -7.69 -13.90 13.54
CA LYS A 453 -8.18 -13.39 12.24
C LYS A 453 -7.82 -14.30 11.05
N PHE A 454 -6.71 -15.01 11.11
CA PHE A 454 -6.29 -15.95 10.06
C PHE A 454 -6.75 -17.40 10.28
N GLU A 455 -7.45 -17.69 11.37
CA GLU A 455 -7.93 -19.04 11.60
C GLU A 455 -8.93 -19.45 10.51
N CYS A 456 -8.71 -20.63 9.92
CA CYS A 456 -9.51 -21.14 8.81
C CYS A 456 -9.94 -22.57 9.10
N ARG A 457 -11.17 -22.89 8.71
CA ARG A 457 -11.71 -24.24 8.76
C ARG A 457 -10.88 -25.15 7.83
N PRO A 458 -10.38 -26.30 8.30
CA PRO A 458 -9.62 -27.22 7.44
C PRO A 458 -10.51 -27.77 6.31
N SER A 459 -9.91 -27.99 5.13
CA SER A 459 -10.59 -28.62 4.00
C SER A 459 -10.79 -30.11 4.26
N ALA A 460 -11.87 -30.69 3.73
CA ALA A 460 -12.16 -32.13 3.87
C ALA A 460 -11.09 -33.05 3.24
N GLU A 461 -10.21 -32.51 2.39
CA GLU A 461 -9.23 -33.28 1.60
C GLU A 461 -7.86 -33.48 2.28
N THR A 462 -7.62 -32.90 3.46
CA THR A 462 -6.32 -33.07 4.17
C THR A 462 -6.23 -34.31 5.06
N GLU A 463 -7.25 -35.17 5.09
CA GLU A 463 -7.20 -36.46 5.78
C GLU A 463 -6.79 -37.56 4.80
N THR A 464 -5.48 -37.64 4.48
CA THR A 464 -4.95 -38.85 3.87
C THR A 464 -5.01 -39.98 4.91
N PRO A 465 -5.66 -41.12 4.60
CA PRO A 465 -5.56 -42.29 5.47
C PRO A 465 -4.10 -42.77 5.44
N VAL A 466 -3.50 -42.87 6.63
CA VAL A 466 -2.21 -43.54 6.80
C VAL A 466 -2.34 -44.93 6.21
N HIS A 467 -1.61 -45.19 5.13
CA HIS A 467 -1.53 -46.51 4.52
C HIS A 467 -1.16 -47.54 5.60
N THR A 468 -2.10 -48.43 5.90
CA THR A 468 -1.82 -49.72 6.50
C THR A 468 -0.88 -50.47 5.56
N ILE A 469 0.33 -50.73 6.04
CA ILE A 469 1.27 -51.66 5.41
C ILE A 469 0.65 -53.06 5.55
N PRO A 470 0.38 -53.80 4.46
CA PRO A 470 0.04 -55.20 4.57
C PRO A 470 1.30 -56.01 4.91
N GLU A 471 1.16 -56.95 5.84
CA GLU A 471 2.14 -58.01 6.12
C GLU A 471 2.42 -58.89 4.89
#